data_AF-A0AAQ1CBW5-F1
#
_entry.id   AF-A0AAQ1CBW5-F1
#
_cell.length_a   1.000
_cell.length_b   1.000
_cell.length_c   1.000
_cell.angle_alpha   90.00
_cell.angle_beta   90.00
_cell.angle_gamma   90.00
#
_symmetry.space_group_name_H-M   'P 1'
#
loop_
_entity.id
_entity.type
_entity.pdbx_description
1 polymer ?
#
loop_
_entity_poly.entity_id
_entity_poly.type
_entity_poly.pdbx_seq_one_letter_code
_entity_poly.pdbx_strand_id
1 'polypeptide(L)'
;MEEYYPIWLSIILGIPLGCGISFAVCSLKGKAKQAFLLGSGGSITGVLIVQATTMTEVEVSLSFLSLSLTALVTASLLIYFYVSDLKKKCPTLPFNISYLISSDSRLTEIYEQYIESETQGIARKDELDIKSKELKEKEDALNLKSKELEKQRKAQEEMEENIKERVKNGYTLSLPDSKNIPLSESMVRSLPRYFEHILRFLDEVGLQFEQLNARFPSTDDFPKEILIKSSLEVIARSIRSHLIQDSSARVTFRILDGNHFKAFAVDSRGGAAKSVSDIPNDSTNMIKASAGVKRGLVKSINPEYDYNSNGIGSKWDDYLTSTFEQYVLDEHPLISMNISIQGSSSELSNFLKFMSYIKFEILIEDLLDMVDDNYSLKSFLLSLQKEAA
;
A
#
# COMPACT_ATOMS: atom_id res chain seq x y z
N MET A 1 -38.14 -53.18 -69.92
CA MET A 1 -37.61 -52.43 -68.75
C MET A 1 -36.41 -53.12 -68.09
N GLU A 2 -36.11 -54.39 -68.41
CA GLU A 2 -34.96 -55.11 -67.83
C GLU A 2 -33.60 -54.69 -68.43
N GLU A 3 -33.52 -54.27 -69.70
CA GLU A 3 -32.26 -53.85 -70.37
C GLU A 3 -31.58 -52.60 -69.76
N TYR A 4 -32.35 -51.69 -69.14
CA TYR A 4 -31.79 -50.45 -68.57
C TYR A 4 -31.59 -50.51 -67.05
N TYR A 5 -32.03 -51.59 -66.41
CA TYR A 5 -31.87 -51.82 -64.97
C TYR A 5 -30.40 -51.71 -64.48
N PRO A 6 -29.39 -52.28 -65.16
CA PRO A 6 -28.00 -52.17 -64.70
C PRO A 6 -27.44 -50.75 -64.78
N ILE A 7 -27.91 -49.92 -65.72
CA ILE A 7 -27.53 -48.51 -65.85
C ILE A 7 -28.14 -47.69 -64.70
N TRP A 8 -29.42 -47.89 -64.39
CA TRP A 8 -30.07 -47.21 -63.25
C TRP A 8 -29.44 -47.61 -61.91
N LEU A 9 -29.13 -48.90 -61.73
CA LEU A 9 -28.43 -49.37 -60.54
C LEU A 9 -27.03 -48.74 -60.40
N SER A 10 -26.32 -48.58 -61.52
CA SER A 10 -25.01 -47.93 -61.57
C SER A 10 -25.07 -46.45 -61.21
N ILE A 11 -26.09 -45.72 -61.67
CA ILE A 11 -26.31 -44.32 -61.28
C ILE A 11 -26.58 -44.23 -59.77
N ILE A 12 -27.46 -45.08 -59.23
CA ILE A 12 -27.79 -45.09 -57.80
C ILE A 12 -26.56 -45.42 -56.94
N LEU A 13 -25.74 -46.40 -57.34
CA LEU A 13 -24.52 -46.78 -56.64
C LEU A 13 -23.39 -45.75 -56.78
N GLY A 14 -23.42 -44.90 -57.81
CA GLY A 14 -22.45 -43.83 -58.01
C GLY A 14 -22.53 -42.75 -56.93
N ILE A 15 -23.72 -42.49 -56.40
CA ILE A 15 -23.96 -41.49 -55.34
C ILE A 15 -23.18 -41.82 -54.05
N PRO A 16 -23.35 -42.99 -53.40
CA PRO A 16 -22.60 -43.32 -52.19
C PRO A 16 -21.09 -43.42 -52.46
N LEU A 17 -20.67 -43.83 -53.66
CA LEU A 17 -19.25 -43.83 -54.05
C LEU A 17 -18.68 -42.40 -54.10
N GLY A 18 -19.40 -41.46 -54.72
CA GLY A 18 -19.04 -40.04 -54.77
C GLY A 18 -19.03 -39.37 -53.39
N CYS A 19 -19.96 -39.73 -52.51
CA CYS A 19 -19.94 -39.32 -51.10
C CYS A 19 -18.67 -39.82 -50.39
N GLY A 20 -18.29 -41.09 -50.58
CA GLY A 20 -17.08 -41.68 -50.02
C GLY A 20 -15.80 -41.00 -50.51
N ILE A 21 -15.72 -40.69 -51.82
CA ILE A 21 -14.58 -39.95 -52.41
C ILE A 21 -14.47 -38.55 -51.79
N SER A 22 -15.59 -37.83 -51.66
CA SER A 22 -15.60 -36.49 -51.06
C SER A 22 -15.16 -36.51 -49.60
N PHE A 23 -15.67 -37.47 -48.83
CA PHE A 23 -15.29 -37.65 -47.44
C PHE A 23 -13.80 -37.96 -47.31
N ALA A 24 -13.26 -38.85 -48.15
CA ALA A 24 -11.84 -39.20 -48.13
C ALA A 24 -10.94 -38.00 -48.52
N VAL A 25 -11.34 -37.19 -49.49
CA VAL A 25 -10.61 -35.97 -49.87
C VAL A 25 -10.56 -34.96 -48.73
N CYS A 26 -11.66 -34.81 -47.99
CA CYS A 26 -11.74 -33.85 -46.87
C CYS A 26 -11.13 -34.38 -45.56
N SER A 27 -11.08 -35.69 -45.34
CA SER A 27 -10.66 -36.29 -44.05
C SER A 27 -9.23 -36.85 -44.04
N LEU A 28 -8.71 -37.35 -45.17
CA LEU A 28 -7.38 -37.95 -45.23
C LEU A 28 -6.30 -36.88 -45.43
N LYS A 29 -5.18 -37.01 -44.70
CA LYS A 29 -4.01 -36.11 -44.80
C LYS A 29 -2.80 -36.81 -45.42
N GLY A 30 -1.95 -36.05 -46.12
CA GLY A 30 -0.61 -36.48 -46.57
C GLY A 30 -0.56 -37.73 -47.47
N LYS A 31 0.38 -38.64 -47.20
CA LYS A 31 0.64 -39.85 -48.02
C LYS A 31 -0.54 -40.83 -48.10
N ALA A 32 -1.41 -40.86 -47.08
CA ALA A 32 -2.62 -41.69 -47.08
C ALA A 32 -3.65 -41.20 -48.12
N LYS A 33 -3.76 -39.88 -48.31
CA LYS A 33 -4.60 -39.26 -49.35
C LYS A 33 -4.07 -39.56 -50.76
N GLN A 34 -2.74 -39.53 -50.95
CA GLN A 34 -2.12 -39.95 -52.22
C GLN A 34 -2.37 -41.43 -52.52
N ALA A 35 -2.19 -42.31 -51.55
CA ALA A 35 -2.45 -43.74 -51.71
C ALA A 35 -3.92 -44.02 -52.05
N PHE A 36 -4.85 -43.29 -51.42
CA PHE A 36 -6.28 -43.39 -51.73
C PHE A 36 -6.60 -42.88 -53.14
N LEU A 37 -6.18 -41.68 -53.51
CA LEU A 37 -6.46 -41.07 -54.82
C LEU A 37 -5.79 -41.81 -55.99
N LEU A 38 -4.55 -42.28 -55.81
CA LEU A 38 -3.84 -43.09 -56.81
C LEU A 38 -4.38 -44.52 -56.86
N GLY A 39 -4.76 -45.11 -55.72
CA GLY A 39 -5.37 -46.43 -55.65
C GLY A 39 -6.78 -46.49 -56.25
N SER A 40 -7.61 -45.46 -56.00
CA SER A 40 -8.97 -45.34 -56.56
C SER A 40 -8.96 -44.83 -58.00
N GLY A 41 -8.07 -43.90 -58.36
CA GLY A 41 -7.94 -43.40 -59.73
C GLY A 41 -7.28 -44.41 -60.67
N GLY A 42 -6.31 -45.17 -60.17
CA GLY A 42 -5.64 -46.24 -60.91
C GLY A 42 -6.55 -47.45 -61.16
N SER A 43 -7.47 -47.76 -60.23
CA SER A 43 -8.45 -48.83 -60.41
C SER A 43 -9.55 -48.46 -61.41
N ILE A 44 -10.05 -47.22 -61.42
CA ILE A 44 -11.03 -46.76 -62.43
C ILE A 44 -10.39 -46.75 -63.84
N THR A 45 -9.18 -46.21 -63.97
CA THR A 45 -8.48 -46.15 -65.26
C THR A 45 -8.04 -47.53 -65.74
N GLY A 46 -7.56 -48.39 -64.83
CA GLY A 46 -7.18 -49.76 -65.12
C GLY A 46 -8.37 -50.64 -65.53
N VAL A 47 -9.54 -50.47 -64.88
CA VAL A 47 -10.78 -51.16 -65.26
C VAL A 47 -11.28 -50.69 -66.62
N LEU A 48 -11.23 -49.38 -66.92
CA LEU A 48 -11.60 -48.84 -68.23
C LEU A 48 -10.67 -49.33 -69.36
N ILE A 49 -9.36 -49.39 -69.12
CA ILE A 49 -8.37 -49.88 -70.09
C ILE A 49 -8.53 -51.39 -70.32
N VAL A 50 -8.68 -52.19 -69.25
CA VAL A 50 -8.88 -53.65 -69.36
C VAL A 50 -10.21 -53.95 -70.06
N GLN A 51 -11.28 -53.21 -69.79
CA GLN A 51 -12.58 -53.40 -70.46
C GLN A 51 -12.58 -52.96 -71.92
N ALA A 52 -11.90 -51.87 -72.29
CA ALA A 52 -11.71 -51.48 -73.69
C ALA A 52 -11.00 -52.57 -74.51
N THR A 53 -10.23 -53.43 -73.84
CA THR A 53 -9.53 -54.56 -74.47
C THR A 53 -10.25 -55.91 -74.40
N THR A 54 -11.31 -56.10 -73.59
CA THR A 54 -11.86 -57.45 -73.28
C THR A 54 -13.37 -57.64 -73.41
N MET A 55 -14.21 -56.60 -73.52
CA MET A 55 -15.68 -56.77 -73.51
C MET A 55 -16.31 -56.33 -74.84
N THR A 56 -17.07 -57.22 -75.50
CA THR A 56 -17.80 -56.97 -76.75
C THR A 56 -19.27 -56.53 -76.55
N GLU A 57 -19.77 -56.47 -75.31
CA GLU A 57 -21.15 -56.09 -74.99
C GLU A 57 -21.25 -54.62 -74.52
N VAL A 58 -22.05 -53.82 -75.24
CA VAL A 58 -22.16 -52.36 -75.08
C VAL A 58 -22.82 -51.96 -73.74
N GLU A 59 -23.75 -52.76 -73.23
CA GLU A 59 -24.54 -52.45 -72.03
C GLU A 59 -23.72 -52.47 -70.74
N VAL A 60 -22.78 -53.41 -70.63
CA VAL A 60 -21.87 -53.51 -69.48
C VAL A 60 -20.94 -52.29 -69.46
N SER A 61 -20.39 -51.91 -70.62
CA SER A 61 -19.53 -50.73 -70.75
C SER A 61 -20.26 -49.43 -70.38
N LEU A 62 -21.51 -49.27 -70.82
CA LEU A 62 -22.33 -48.09 -70.49
C LEU A 62 -22.62 -47.98 -68.98
N SER A 63 -22.90 -49.13 -68.33
CA SER A 63 -23.21 -49.18 -66.90
C SER A 63 -22.03 -48.73 -66.04
N PHE A 64 -20.80 -49.21 -66.31
CA PHE A 64 -19.60 -48.77 -65.58
C PHE A 64 -19.22 -47.30 -65.82
N LEU A 65 -19.42 -46.81 -67.04
CA LEU A 65 -19.19 -45.40 -67.36
C LEU A 65 -20.19 -44.50 -66.63
N SER A 66 -21.46 -44.91 -66.54
CA SER A 66 -22.51 -44.20 -65.79
C SER A 66 -22.23 -44.16 -64.28
N LEU A 67 -21.69 -45.24 -63.69
CA LEU A 67 -21.28 -45.30 -62.28
C LEU A 67 -20.18 -44.27 -61.97
N SER A 68 -19.13 -44.26 -62.79
CA SER A 68 -17.96 -43.39 -62.61
C SER A 68 -18.32 -41.91 -62.80
N LEU A 69 -19.14 -41.61 -63.80
CA LEU A 69 -19.61 -40.26 -64.08
C LEU A 69 -20.49 -39.74 -62.93
N THR A 70 -21.42 -40.57 -62.45
CA THR A 70 -22.32 -40.18 -61.36
C THR A 70 -21.56 -39.97 -60.06
N ALA A 71 -20.55 -40.80 -59.76
CA ALA A 71 -19.68 -40.61 -58.60
C ALA A 71 -18.87 -39.30 -58.67
N LEU A 72 -18.33 -38.96 -59.85
CA LEU A 72 -17.53 -37.76 -60.05
C LEU A 72 -18.39 -36.48 -59.94
N VAL A 73 -19.59 -36.49 -60.52
CA VAL A 73 -20.55 -35.38 -60.42
C VAL A 73 -20.98 -35.18 -58.97
N THR A 74 -21.35 -36.27 -58.27
CA THR A 74 -21.76 -36.22 -56.86
C THR A 74 -20.62 -35.67 -55.98
N ALA A 75 -19.39 -36.14 -56.21
CA ALA A 75 -18.25 -35.68 -55.44
C ALA A 75 -17.95 -34.19 -55.68
N SER A 76 -18.01 -33.75 -56.93
CA SER A 76 -17.79 -32.35 -57.29
C SER A 76 -18.82 -31.41 -56.66
N LEU A 77 -20.10 -31.81 -56.63
CA LEU A 77 -21.16 -31.04 -56.00
C LEU A 77 -20.98 -30.93 -54.48
N LEU A 78 -20.62 -32.02 -53.79
CA LEU A 78 -20.41 -31.99 -52.34
C LEU A 78 -19.21 -31.13 -51.95
N ILE A 79 -18.10 -31.25 -52.67
CA ILE A 79 -16.92 -30.39 -52.46
C ILE A 79 -17.30 -28.93 -52.69
N TYR A 80 -18.07 -28.63 -53.74
CA TYR A 80 -18.54 -27.27 -54.01
C TYR A 80 -19.40 -26.70 -52.87
N PHE A 81 -20.37 -27.46 -52.35
CA PHE A 81 -21.19 -27.03 -51.22
C PHE A 81 -20.36 -26.79 -49.95
N TYR A 82 -19.42 -27.68 -49.66
CA TYR A 82 -18.51 -27.53 -48.53
C TYR A 82 -17.67 -26.25 -48.61
N VAL A 83 -17.09 -25.97 -49.79
CA VAL A 83 -16.32 -24.76 -50.06
C VAL A 83 -17.20 -23.50 -49.97
N SER A 84 -18.43 -23.56 -50.48
CA SER A 84 -19.36 -22.43 -50.40
C SER A 84 -19.78 -22.11 -48.95
N ASP A 85 -19.98 -23.12 -48.10
CA ASP A 85 -20.33 -22.91 -46.69
C ASP A 85 -19.15 -22.31 -45.91
N LEU A 86 -17.93 -22.79 -46.16
CA LEU A 86 -16.71 -22.22 -45.60
C LEU A 86 -16.50 -20.75 -45.98
N LYS A 87 -16.72 -20.40 -47.26
CA LYS A 87 -16.60 -19.02 -47.73
C LYS A 87 -17.61 -18.07 -47.10
N LYS A 88 -18.82 -18.57 -46.75
CA LYS A 88 -19.83 -17.77 -46.02
C LYS A 88 -19.44 -17.54 -44.57
N LYS A 89 -18.87 -18.56 -43.90
CA LYS A 89 -18.46 -18.47 -42.49
C LYS A 89 -17.15 -17.69 -42.30
N CYS A 90 -16.25 -17.70 -43.29
CA CYS A 90 -14.94 -17.05 -43.23
C CYS A 90 -14.67 -16.20 -44.50
N PRO A 91 -15.28 -15.00 -44.63
CA PRO A 91 -15.27 -14.22 -45.86
C PRO A 91 -13.92 -13.57 -46.21
N THR A 92 -13.03 -13.40 -45.24
CA THR A 92 -11.70 -12.77 -45.41
C THR A 92 -10.61 -13.76 -45.82
N LEU A 93 -10.92 -15.05 -45.86
CA LEU A 93 -9.92 -16.09 -46.09
C LEU A 93 -9.72 -16.36 -47.59
N PRO A 94 -8.49 -16.30 -48.14
CA PRO A 94 -8.23 -16.55 -49.55
C PRO A 94 -8.32 -18.06 -49.85
N PHE A 95 -9.54 -18.56 -50.04
CA PHE A 95 -9.79 -19.97 -50.27
C PHE A 95 -9.48 -20.37 -51.72
N ASN A 96 -8.53 -21.29 -51.92
CA ASN A 96 -8.26 -21.91 -53.22
C ASN A 96 -8.44 -23.44 -53.13
N ILE A 97 -9.31 -23.99 -53.98
CA ILE A 97 -9.67 -25.41 -54.04
C ILE A 97 -8.44 -26.29 -54.31
N SER A 98 -7.41 -25.76 -54.96
CA SER A 98 -6.15 -26.46 -55.19
C SER A 98 -5.46 -26.90 -53.90
N TYR A 99 -5.65 -26.18 -52.79
CA TYR A 99 -5.09 -26.56 -51.48
C TYR A 99 -5.82 -27.74 -50.85
N LEU A 100 -7.11 -27.91 -51.15
CA LEU A 100 -7.91 -29.01 -50.66
C LEU A 100 -7.61 -30.32 -51.38
N ILE A 101 -6.98 -30.25 -52.56
CA ILE A 101 -6.55 -31.41 -53.36
C ILE A 101 -5.03 -31.62 -53.27
N SER A 102 -4.27 -30.56 -52.95
CA SER A 102 -2.82 -30.62 -52.76
C SER A 102 -2.44 -31.55 -51.60
N SER A 103 -1.35 -32.30 -51.80
CA SER A 103 -0.79 -33.25 -50.84
C SER A 103 0.46 -32.71 -50.12
N ASP A 104 0.81 -31.45 -50.37
CA ASP A 104 1.97 -30.81 -49.76
C ASP A 104 1.66 -30.39 -48.33
N SER A 105 2.21 -31.12 -47.36
CA SER A 105 1.98 -30.90 -45.93
C SER A 105 2.35 -29.48 -45.49
N ARG A 106 3.32 -28.84 -46.17
CA ARG A 106 3.75 -27.47 -45.86
C ARG A 106 2.65 -26.45 -46.11
N LEU A 107 1.84 -26.63 -47.15
CA LEU A 107 0.76 -25.69 -47.47
C LEU A 107 -0.41 -25.80 -46.49
N THR A 108 -0.68 -27.01 -45.98
CA THR A 108 -1.66 -27.21 -44.90
C THR A 108 -1.19 -26.57 -43.60
N GLU A 109 0.10 -26.74 -43.27
CA GLU A 109 0.72 -26.16 -42.08
C GLU A 109 0.71 -24.62 -42.09
N ILE A 110 1.05 -24.01 -43.23
CA ILE A 110 1.01 -22.55 -43.42
C ILE A 110 -0.40 -21.99 -43.21
N TYR A 111 -1.41 -22.74 -43.65
CA TYR A 111 -2.81 -22.33 -43.52
C TYR A 111 -3.35 -22.50 -42.09
N GLU A 112 -3.00 -23.59 -41.42
CA GLU A 112 -3.31 -23.79 -40.00
C GLU A 112 -2.63 -22.70 -39.14
N GLN A 113 -1.36 -22.35 -39.42
CA GLN A 113 -0.64 -21.25 -38.78
C GLN A 113 -1.29 -19.88 -39.02
N TYR A 114 -1.82 -19.64 -40.23
CA TYR A 114 -2.52 -18.40 -40.54
C TYR A 114 -3.80 -18.24 -39.70
N ILE A 115 -4.61 -19.31 -39.60
CA ILE A 115 -5.84 -19.33 -38.78
C ILE A 115 -5.53 -19.09 -37.30
N GLU A 116 -4.46 -19.70 -36.79
CA GLU A 116 -4.01 -19.55 -35.41
C GLU A 116 -3.51 -18.12 -35.13
N SER A 117 -2.84 -17.49 -36.09
CA SER A 117 -2.37 -16.10 -35.97
C SER A 117 -3.50 -15.06 -35.95
N GLU A 118 -4.56 -15.25 -36.75
CA GLU A 118 -5.74 -14.37 -36.76
C GLU A 118 -6.56 -14.51 -35.47
N THR A 119 -6.74 -15.73 -34.97
CA THR A 119 -7.48 -15.98 -33.71
C THR A 119 -6.74 -15.41 -32.49
N GLN A 120 -5.41 -15.52 -32.45
CA GLN A 120 -4.60 -14.87 -31.40
C GLN A 120 -4.59 -13.33 -31.52
N GLY A 121 -4.65 -12.78 -32.74
CA GLY A 121 -4.72 -11.33 -32.98
C GLY A 121 -6.00 -10.68 -32.45
N ILE A 122 -7.14 -11.36 -32.57
CA ILE A 122 -8.43 -10.89 -32.07
C ILE A 122 -8.47 -10.92 -30.53
N ALA A 123 -8.02 -12.02 -29.91
CA ALA A 123 -7.97 -12.14 -28.45
C ALA A 123 -7.07 -11.09 -27.78
N ARG A 124 -5.94 -10.73 -28.41
CA ARG A 124 -5.05 -9.67 -27.92
C ARG A 124 -5.67 -8.28 -27.96
N LYS A 125 -6.55 -8.01 -28.91
CA LYS A 125 -7.18 -6.70 -29.10
C LYS A 125 -8.23 -6.44 -28.02
N ASP A 126 -9.03 -7.45 -27.68
CA ASP A 126 -10.03 -7.35 -26.61
C ASP A 126 -9.36 -7.17 -25.23
N GLU A 127 -8.25 -7.87 -24.97
CA GLU A 127 -7.49 -7.72 -23.72
C GLU A 127 -6.86 -6.31 -23.59
N LEU A 128 -6.34 -5.76 -24.69
CA LEU A 128 -5.80 -4.40 -24.74
C LEU A 128 -6.89 -3.33 -24.52
N ASP A 129 -8.08 -3.52 -25.09
CA ASP A 129 -9.20 -2.59 -24.91
C ASP A 129 -9.70 -2.58 -23.46
N ILE A 130 -9.81 -3.74 -22.81
CA ILE A 130 -10.15 -3.85 -21.38
C ILE A 130 -9.10 -3.13 -20.53
N LYS A 131 -7.82 -3.41 -20.77
CA LYS A 131 -6.71 -2.82 -20.01
C LYS A 131 -6.59 -1.31 -20.21
N SER A 132 -6.89 -0.82 -21.42
CA SER A 132 -6.93 0.62 -21.72
C SER A 132 -8.05 1.33 -20.96
N LYS A 133 -9.21 0.68 -20.83
CA LYS A 133 -10.36 1.19 -20.08
C LYS A 133 -10.08 1.25 -18.57
N GLU A 134 -9.48 0.19 -18.02
CA GLU A 134 -9.05 0.15 -16.61
C GLU A 134 -8.00 1.23 -16.29
N LEU A 135 -7.05 1.47 -17.19
CA LEU A 135 -6.03 2.52 -17.02
C LEU A 135 -6.66 3.91 -17.03
N LYS A 136 -7.62 4.14 -17.94
CA LYS A 136 -8.33 5.42 -18.02
C LYS A 136 -9.17 5.70 -16.78
N GLU A 137 -9.86 4.69 -16.25
CA GLU A 137 -10.61 4.81 -14.98
C GLU A 137 -9.69 5.09 -13.79
N LYS A 138 -8.50 4.47 -13.73
CA LYS A 138 -7.50 4.76 -12.69
C LYS A 138 -6.91 6.16 -12.82
N GLU A 139 -6.65 6.63 -14.03
CA GLU A 139 -6.15 7.98 -14.31
C GLU A 139 -7.19 9.04 -13.92
N ASP A 140 -8.47 8.83 -14.24
CA ASP A 140 -9.56 9.71 -13.84
C ASP A 140 -9.73 9.76 -12.31
N ALA A 141 -9.62 8.61 -11.62
CA ALA A 141 -9.66 8.55 -10.16
C ALA A 141 -8.46 9.27 -9.50
N LEU A 142 -7.26 9.10 -10.06
CA LEU A 142 -6.05 9.81 -9.62
C LEU A 142 -6.18 11.32 -9.86
N ASN A 143 -6.70 11.74 -11.00
CA ASN A 143 -6.93 13.14 -11.31
C ASN A 143 -7.94 13.78 -10.36
N LEU A 144 -9.04 13.09 -10.03
CA LEU A 144 -10.00 13.51 -9.00
C LEU A 144 -9.33 13.67 -7.63
N LYS A 145 -8.54 12.68 -7.21
CA LYS A 145 -7.82 12.73 -5.93
C LYS A 145 -6.79 13.84 -5.89
N SER A 146 -6.07 14.10 -6.99
CA SER A 146 -5.12 15.20 -7.09
C SER A 146 -5.81 16.56 -6.99
N LYS A 147 -6.97 16.73 -7.65
CA LYS A 147 -7.77 17.97 -7.57
C LYS A 147 -8.29 18.22 -6.16
N GLU A 148 -8.71 17.18 -5.45
CA GLU A 148 -9.16 17.28 -4.07
C GLU A 148 -7.99 17.64 -3.14
N LEU A 149 -6.82 17.02 -3.31
CA LEU A 149 -5.60 17.37 -2.56
C LEU A 149 -5.15 18.82 -2.84
N GLU A 150 -5.21 19.28 -4.10
CA GLU A 150 -4.88 20.66 -4.47
C GLU A 150 -5.85 21.64 -3.79
N LYS A 151 -7.15 21.30 -3.74
CA LYS A 151 -8.17 22.10 -3.05
C LYS A 151 -7.93 22.16 -1.55
N GLN A 152 -7.54 21.04 -0.92
CA GLN A 152 -7.18 20.99 0.49
C GLN A 152 -5.92 21.81 0.77
N ARG A 153 -4.89 21.71 -0.08
CA ARG A 153 -3.67 22.51 0.03
C ARG A 153 -3.96 24.00 -0.04
N LYS A 154 -4.76 24.44 -1.02
CA LYS A 154 -5.18 25.85 -1.13
C LYS A 154 -5.99 26.32 0.08
N ALA A 155 -6.93 25.50 0.58
CA ALA A 155 -7.67 25.84 1.78
C ALA A 155 -6.76 25.97 3.02
N GLN A 156 -5.72 25.13 3.10
CA GLN A 156 -4.71 25.22 4.16
C GLN A 156 -3.84 26.46 4.02
N GLU A 157 -3.39 26.81 2.81
CA GLU A 157 -2.62 28.03 2.53
C GLU A 157 -3.45 29.29 2.87
N GLU A 158 -4.73 29.36 2.46
CA GLU A 158 -5.65 30.43 2.83
C GLU A 158 -5.88 30.50 4.35
N MET A 159 -5.98 29.36 5.03
CA MET A 159 -6.11 29.31 6.48
C MET A 159 -4.83 29.81 7.17
N GLU A 160 -3.65 29.45 6.66
CA GLU A 160 -2.36 29.95 7.14
C GLU A 160 -2.20 31.45 6.92
N GLU A 161 -2.63 31.99 5.77
CA GLU A 161 -2.63 33.43 5.52
C GLU A 161 -3.59 34.17 6.44
N ASN A 162 -4.81 33.65 6.64
CA ASN A 162 -5.77 34.19 7.61
C ASN A 162 -5.22 34.17 9.05
N ILE A 163 -4.50 33.10 9.41
CA ILE A 163 -3.80 32.99 10.69
C ILE A 163 -2.68 34.04 10.78
N LYS A 164 -1.86 34.20 9.74
CA LYS A 164 -0.79 35.22 9.68
C LYS A 164 -1.35 36.64 9.78
N GLU A 165 -2.48 36.91 9.14
CA GLU A 165 -3.15 38.22 9.21
C GLU A 165 -3.75 38.47 10.61
N ARG A 166 -4.34 37.44 11.24
CA ARG A 166 -4.80 37.50 12.64
C ARG A 166 -3.65 37.66 13.63
N VAL A 167 -2.49 37.06 13.37
CA VAL A 167 -1.24 37.25 14.13
C VAL A 167 -0.74 38.70 13.98
N LYS A 168 -0.87 39.30 12.80
CA LYS A 168 -0.44 40.68 12.52
C LYS A 168 -1.31 41.73 13.23
N ASN A 169 -2.60 41.46 13.42
CA ASN A 169 -3.59 42.41 13.94
C ASN A 169 -4.12 42.06 15.35
N GLY A 170 -3.72 40.93 15.92
CA GLY A 170 -4.26 40.38 17.18
C GLY A 170 -3.18 40.13 18.24
N TYR A 171 -3.62 39.74 19.44
CA TYR A 171 -2.70 39.35 20.52
C TYR A 171 -2.05 37.99 20.21
N THR A 172 -0.74 37.90 20.38
CA THR A 172 0.04 36.68 20.14
C THR A 172 0.66 36.17 21.42
N LEU A 173 0.84 34.85 21.51
CA LEU A 173 1.63 34.20 22.54
C LEU A 173 2.99 33.82 21.95
N SER A 174 4.05 34.44 22.49
CA SER A 174 5.42 34.26 22.02
C SER A 174 6.04 33.01 22.62
N LEU A 175 6.22 31.98 21.79
CA LEU A 175 6.89 30.74 22.14
C LEU A 175 8.40 30.81 21.80
N PRO A 176 9.21 29.84 22.27
CA PRO A 176 10.61 29.74 21.90
C PRO A 176 10.84 29.69 20.37
N ASP A 177 12.07 29.96 19.94
CA ASP A 177 12.47 30.04 18.52
C ASP A 177 11.74 31.08 17.68
N SER A 178 11.36 32.21 18.30
CA SER A 178 10.62 33.29 17.64
C SER A 178 9.28 32.85 17.03
N LYS A 179 8.74 31.71 17.47
CA LYS A 179 7.46 31.19 17.02
C LYS A 179 6.35 31.94 17.78
N ASN A 180 5.51 32.67 17.05
CA ASN A 180 4.34 33.35 17.62
C ASN A 180 3.08 32.62 17.22
N ILE A 181 2.23 32.26 18.19
CA ILE A 181 0.90 31.72 17.92
C ILE A 181 -0.15 32.78 18.21
N PRO A 182 -1.22 32.88 17.40
CA PRO A 182 -2.32 33.77 17.73
C PRO A 182 -3.04 33.26 18.97
N LEU A 183 -3.39 34.17 19.89
CA LEU A 183 -4.26 33.85 21.02
C LEU A 183 -5.68 33.60 20.51
N SER A 184 -6.12 32.35 20.52
CA SER A 184 -7.51 32.03 20.22
C SER A 184 -8.43 32.47 21.36
N GLU A 185 -9.68 32.79 21.04
CA GLU A 185 -10.70 33.11 22.04
C GLU A 185 -10.86 31.98 23.07
N SER A 186 -10.77 30.72 22.62
CA SER A 186 -10.79 29.56 23.50
C SER A 186 -9.62 29.54 24.49
N MET A 187 -8.41 29.87 24.05
CA MET A 187 -7.23 29.93 24.92
C MET A 187 -7.37 31.03 25.96
N VAL A 188 -7.83 32.22 25.56
CA VAL A 188 -8.05 33.36 26.48
C VAL A 188 -9.09 33.01 27.55
N ARG A 189 -10.21 32.37 27.15
CA ARG A 189 -11.25 31.91 28.08
C ARG A 189 -10.73 30.84 29.05
N SER A 190 -9.76 30.02 28.65
CA SER A 190 -9.17 28.97 29.49
C SER A 190 -8.05 29.46 30.40
N LEU A 191 -7.48 30.66 30.20
CA LEU A 191 -6.37 31.18 31.03
C LEU A 191 -6.64 31.13 32.55
N PRO A 192 -7.80 31.57 33.08
CA PRO A 192 -8.05 31.49 34.52
C PRO A 192 -7.94 30.07 35.06
N ARG A 193 -8.47 29.10 34.31
CA ARG A 193 -8.38 27.67 34.66
C ARG A 193 -6.93 27.17 34.63
N TYR A 194 -6.12 27.61 33.66
CA TYR A 194 -4.70 27.26 33.59
C TYR A 194 -3.93 27.76 34.82
N PHE A 195 -4.19 28.98 35.27
CA PHE A 195 -3.61 29.50 36.51
C PHE A 195 -4.10 28.75 37.75
N GLU A 196 -5.39 28.41 37.83
CA GLU A 196 -5.92 27.59 38.92
C GLU A 196 -5.20 26.23 39.02
N HIS A 197 -4.94 25.60 37.88
CA HIS A 197 -4.20 24.34 37.82
C HIS A 197 -2.75 24.50 38.32
N ILE A 198 -2.08 25.61 37.99
CA ILE A 198 -0.71 25.90 38.48
C ILE A 198 -0.72 26.11 39.99
N LEU A 199 -1.63 26.92 40.52
CA LEU A 199 -1.71 27.19 41.95
C LEU A 199 -1.99 25.90 42.72
N ARG A 200 -2.92 25.07 42.24
CA ARG A 200 -3.19 23.76 42.83
C ARG A 200 -1.98 22.84 42.80
N PHE A 201 -1.21 22.85 41.72
CA PHE A 201 0.04 22.10 41.65
C PHE A 201 1.05 22.57 42.70
N LEU A 202 1.22 23.88 42.88
CA LEU A 202 2.15 24.45 43.86
C LEU A 202 1.73 24.12 45.30
N ASP A 203 0.44 24.21 45.62
CA ASP A 203 -0.08 23.88 46.95
C ASP A 203 0.14 22.39 47.30
N GLU A 204 -0.07 21.50 46.33
CA GLU A 204 -0.04 20.06 46.54
C GLU A 204 1.36 19.47 46.50
N VAL A 205 2.26 20.01 45.67
CA VAL A 205 3.61 19.46 45.54
C VAL A 205 4.40 19.58 46.85
N GLY A 206 4.24 20.69 47.59
CA GLY A 206 4.85 20.88 48.91
C GLY A 206 4.42 19.81 49.91
N LEU A 207 3.11 19.55 50.01
CA LEU A 207 2.54 18.52 50.88
C LEU A 207 3.06 17.12 50.52
N GLN A 208 3.21 16.82 49.23
CA GLN A 208 3.73 15.53 48.78
C GLN A 208 5.21 15.34 49.13
N PHE A 209 6.02 16.41 49.08
CA PHE A 209 7.42 16.37 49.52
C PHE A 209 7.56 16.19 51.03
N GLU A 210 6.72 16.86 51.84
CA GLU A 210 6.69 16.63 53.29
C GLU A 210 6.36 15.17 53.62
N GLN A 211 5.36 14.59 52.93
CA GLN A 211 5.00 13.18 53.09
C GLN A 211 6.11 12.22 52.64
N LEU A 212 6.84 12.56 51.57
CA LEU A 212 7.98 11.79 51.10
C LEU A 212 9.10 11.79 52.14
N ASN A 213 9.46 12.96 52.66
CA ASN A 213 10.49 13.11 53.69
C ASN A 213 10.10 12.39 54.99
N ALA A 214 8.81 12.39 55.36
CA ALA A 214 8.30 11.61 56.48
C ALA A 214 8.40 10.08 56.27
N ARG A 215 8.32 9.60 55.02
CA ARG A 215 8.50 8.18 54.67
C ARG A 215 9.96 7.75 54.62
N PHE A 216 10.87 8.68 54.35
CA PHE A 216 12.31 8.46 54.31
C PHE A 216 13.02 9.35 55.35
N PRO A 217 12.79 9.13 56.66
CA PRO A 217 13.30 10.00 57.72
C PRO A 217 14.83 9.95 57.88
N SER A 218 15.47 8.91 57.33
CA SER A 218 16.92 8.72 57.27
C SER A 218 17.31 8.41 55.84
N THR A 219 18.17 9.24 55.26
CA THR A 219 18.70 9.07 53.90
C THR A 219 19.70 7.92 53.79
N ASP A 220 20.31 7.53 54.91
CA ASP A 220 21.39 6.53 54.95
C ASP A 220 20.88 5.08 54.81
N ASP A 221 19.58 4.87 55.06
CA ASP A 221 18.97 3.54 55.03
C ASP A 221 18.54 3.09 53.62
N PHE A 222 18.63 3.99 52.63
CA PHE A 222 18.13 3.73 51.28
C PHE A 222 19.17 4.09 50.20
N PRO A 223 19.28 3.28 49.14
CA PRO A 223 20.08 3.64 47.97
C PRO A 223 19.67 5.00 47.41
N LYS A 224 20.65 5.86 47.16
CA LYS A 224 20.47 7.22 46.61
C LYS A 224 19.61 7.24 45.33
N GLU A 225 19.81 6.27 44.45
CA GLU A 225 18.99 6.09 43.24
C GLU A 225 17.49 5.97 43.57
N ILE A 226 17.13 5.21 44.59
CA ILE A 226 15.72 5.01 45.00
C ILE A 226 15.12 6.30 45.54
N LEU A 227 15.87 7.06 46.35
CA LEU A 227 15.43 8.34 46.91
C LEU A 227 15.21 9.39 45.80
N ILE A 228 16.17 9.51 44.87
CA ILE A 228 16.06 10.41 43.72
C ILE A 228 14.87 10.00 42.84
N LYS A 229 14.77 8.72 42.48
CA LYS A 229 13.67 8.22 41.65
C LYS A 229 12.32 8.47 42.29
N SER A 230 12.18 8.17 43.59
CA SER A 230 10.93 8.39 44.33
C SER A 230 10.55 9.88 44.35
N SER A 231 11.53 10.77 44.50
CA SER A 231 11.31 12.23 44.46
C SER A 231 10.84 12.69 43.09
N LEU A 232 11.49 12.24 42.01
CA LEU A 232 11.08 12.55 40.64
C LEU A 232 9.70 11.97 40.30
N GLU A 233 9.37 10.78 40.82
CA GLU A 233 8.02 10.20 40.69
C GLU A 233 6.96 11.01 41.43
N VAL A 234 7.29 11.60 42.59
CA VAL A 234 6.40 12.54 43.29
C VAL A 234 6.15 13.78 42.44
N ILE A 235 7.19 14.41 41.89
CA ILE A 235 7.03 15.56 40.98
C ILE A 235 6.16 15.17 39.78
N ALA A 236 6.48 14.04 39.13
CA ALA A 236 5.73 13.55 37.97
C ALA A 236 4.24 13.32 38.29
N ARG A 237 3.95 12.71 39.44
CA ARG A 237 2.60 12.47 39.94
C ARG A 237 1.86 13.76 40.25
N SER A 238 2.53 14.74 40.85
CA SER A 238 1.95 16.04 41.17
C SER A 238 1.58 16.80 39.91
N ILE A 239 2.47 16.82 38.91
CA ILE A 239 2.17 17.38 37.58
C ILE A 239 0.95 16.67 36.97
N ARG A 240 0.94 15.34 36.89
CA ARG A 240 -0.19 14.65 36.25
C ARG A 240 -1.50 14.86 37.02
N SER A 241 -1.48 14.81 38.36
CA SER A 241 -2.69 14.77 39.19
C SER A 241 -3.27 16.13 39.52
N HIS A 242 -2.43 17.17 39.66
CA HIS A 242 -2.85 18.49 40.12
C HIS A 242 -2.68 19.56 39.05
N LEU A 243 -1.66 19.47 38.20
CA LEU A 243 -1.48 20.40 37.07
C LEU A 243 -2.33 20.00 35.86
N ILE A 244 -2.11 18.80 35.31
CA ILE A 244 -2.80 18.38 34.07
C ILE A 244 -4.22 17.87 34.36
N GLN A 245 -4.39 17.12 35.45
CA GLN A 245 -5.68 16.56 35.91
C GLN A 245 -6.37 15.66 34.86
N ASP A 246 -5.60 15.00 33.99
CA ASP A 246 -6.12 14.09 32.97
C ASP A 246 -5.47 12.70 33.08
N SER A 247 -6.27 11.66 32.83
CA SER A 247 -5.83 10.26 32.80
C SER A 247 -5.06 9.91 31.52
N SER A 248 -5.26 10.67 30.45
CA SER A 248 -4.58 10.52 29.16
C SER A 248 -3.16 11.06 29.18
N ALA A 249 -2.79 11.79 30.23
CA ALA A 249 -1.48 12.39 30.40
C ALA A 249 -0.46 11.40 30.99
N ARG A 250 0.79 11.52 30.55
CA ARG A 250 1.95 10.86 31.13
C ARG A 250 3.04 11.89 31.36
N VAL A 251 3.63 11.84 32.54
CA VAL A 251 4.82 12.63 32.87
C VAL A 251 6.00 11.68 32.97
N THR A 252 7.12 12.04 32.36
CA THR A 252 8.31 11.19 32.35
C THR A 252 9.56 12.04 32.52
N PHE A 253 10.37 11.70 33.52
CA PHE A 253 11.74 12.15 33.61
C PHE A 253 12.64 11.15 32.88
N ARG A 254 13.52 11.67 32.02
CA ARG A 254 14.56 10.87 31.35
C ARG A 254 15.92 11.33 31.79
N ILE A 255 16.82 10.38 31.97
CA ILE A 255 18.23 10.62 32.29
C ILE A 255 19.10 10.14 31.12
N LEU A 256 20.16 10.88 30.83
CA LEU A 256 21.16 10.47 29.86
C LEU A 256 22.00 9.31 30.43
N ASP A 257 22.11 8.22 29.69
CA ASP A 257 22.95 7.07 30.02
C ASP A 257 23.94 6.84 28.86
N GLY A 258 24.88 7.79 28.72
CA GLY A 258 25.84 7.89 27.62
C GLY A 258 25.18 8.16 26.26
N ASN A 259 24.64 7.11 25.64
CA ASN A 259 24.14 7.14 24.27
C ASN A 259 22.62 7.32 24.16
N HIS A 260 21.87 7.16 25.25
CA HIS A 260 20.41 7.21 25.22
C HIS A 260 19.83 8.00 26.39
N PHE A 261 18.72 8.70 26.14
CA PHE A 261 17.83 9.22 27.17
C PHE A 261 16.86 8.12 27.61
N LYS A 262 17.08 7.56 28.78
CA LYS A 262 16.28 6.47 29.36
C LYS A 262 15.24 7.00 30.32
N ALA A 263 14.05 6.41 30.31
CA ALA A 263 13.02 6.76 31.28
C ALA A 263 13.44 6.32 32.69
N PHE A 264 13.53 7.29 33.62
CA PHE A 264 13.98 7.05 34.98
C PHE A 264 12.82 7.09 35.99
N ALA A 265 11.94 8.08 35.85
CA ALA A 265 10.71 8.20 36.64
C ALA A 265 9.52 8.46 35.71
N VAL A 266 8.42 7.73 35.90
CA VAL A 266 7.24 7.79 35.04
C VAL A 266 5.97 7.77 35.89
N ASP A 267 5.09 8.75 35.70
CA ASP A 267 3.72 8.70 36.24
C ASP A 267 2.69 8.72 35.09
N SER A 268 1.79 7.75 35.10
CA SER A 268 0.73 7.59 34.10
C SER A 268 -0.43 6.75 34.65
N ARG A 269 -1.62 6.85 34.06
CA ARG A 269 -2.79 6.06 34.44
C ARG A 269 -3.44 5.39 33.22
N GLY A 270 -4.17 4.30 33.45
CA GLY A 270 -4.97 3.63 32.43
C GLY A 270 -4.15 3.22 31.19
N GLY A 271 -4.69 3.51 29.99
CA GLY A 271 -4.05 3.16 28.72
C GLY A 271 -2.67 3.79 28.51
N ALA A 272 -2.27 4.82 29.27
CA ALA A 272 -0.98 5.51 29.16
C ALA A 272 0.21 4.75 29.81
N ALA A 273 -0.03 3.72 30.63
CA ALA A 273 0.96 3.03 31.47
C ALA A 273 1.93 2.05 30.76
N LYS A 274 2.05 2.11 29.43
CA LYS A 274 2.96 1.23 28.67
C LYS A 274 4.43 1.68 28.78
N SER A 275 5.33 0.72 28.54
CA SER A 275 6.78 0.92 28.43
C SER A 275 7.14 2.16 27.61
N VAL A 276 8.11 2.92 28.11
CA VAL A 276 8.62 4.15 27.49
C VAL A 276 9.86 3.77 26.68
N SER A 277 9.88 4.13 25.40
CA SER A 277 11.05 3.92 24.56
C SER A 277 12.19 4.87 24.91
N ASP A 278 13.40 4.35 24.81
CA ASP A 278 14.62 5.14 24.90
C ASP A 278 14.77 6.03 23.66
N ILE A 279 15.39 7.21 23.83
CA ILE A 279 15.65 8.17 22.76
C ILE A 279 17.16 8.28 22.57
N PRO A 280 17.72 7.94 21.39
CA PRO A 280 19.16 8.06 21.13
C PRO A 280 19.64 9.52 21.21
N ASN A 281 20.77 9.76 21.88
CA ASN A 281 21.38 11.08 22.04
C ASN A 281 22.00 11.64 20.75
N ASP A 282 22.38 10.76 19.82
CA ASP A 282 22.91 11.13 18.50
C ASP A 282 21.81 11.56 17.50
N SER A 283 20.55 11.22 17.78
CA SER A 283 19.42 11.55 16.91
C SER A 283 18.93 12.99 17.04
N THR A 284 18.24 13.49 16.00
CA THR A 284 17.44 14.71 16.09
C THR A 284 16.24 14.45 17.00
N ASN A 285 16.12 15.20 18.10
CA ASN A 285 15.05 15.02 19.07
C ASN A 285 14.72 16.30 19.85
N MET A 286 13.51 16.35 20.41
CA MET A 286 12.98 17.47 21.20
C MET A 286 13.78 17.77 22.49
N ILE A 287 14.50 16.80 23.06
CA ILE A 287 15.29 17.01 24.28
C ILE A 287 16.50 17.89 23.96
N LYS A 288 17.26 17.56 22.91
CA LYS A 288 18.40 18.37 22.46
C LYS A 288 17.97 19.73 21.93
N ALA A 289 16.87 19.79 21.19
CA ALA A 289 16.32 21.06 20.73
C ALA A 289 15.95 21.96 21.93
N SER A 290 15.26 21.42 22.93
CA SER A 290 14.91 22.14 24.16
C SER A 290 16.15 22.66 24.91
N ALA A 291 17.22 21.86 24.98
CA ALA A 291 18.48 22.26 25.60
C ALA A 291 19.18 23.40 24.84
N GLY A 292 19.22 23.33 23.51
CA GLY A 292 19.84 24.36 22.68
C GLY A 292 19.14 25.72 22.80
N VAL A 293 17.82 25.73 22.95
CA VAL A 293 17.02 26.96 23.08
C VAL A 293 16.78 27.37 24.53
N LYS A 294 17.20 26.52 25.48
CA LYS A 294 17.04 26.69 26.93
C LYS A 294 15.59 26.92 27.37
N ARG A 295 14.65 26.24 26.72
CA ARG A 295 13.21 26.44 26.92
C ARG A 295 12.42 25.16 26.71
N GLY A 296 11.27 25.06 27.38
CA GLY A 296 10.30 24.01 27.13
C GLY A 296 9.70 24.09 25.72
N LEU A 297 9.81 23.02 24.93
CA LEU A 297 9.31 22.96 23.55
C LEU A 297 8.07 22.05 23.43
N VAL A 298 7.11 22.47 22.62
CA VAL A 298 5.86 21.72 22.35
C VAL A 298 5.93 21.08 20.96
N LYS A 299 5.61 19.79 20.85
CA LYS A 299 5.69 19.01 19.60
C LYS A 299 4.86 19.62 18.47
N SER A 300 3.60 20.01 18.74
CA SER A 300 2.74 20.63 17.71
C SER A 300 3.28 21.94 17.12
N ILE A 301 4.24 22.58 17.78
CA ILE A 301 4.91 23.80 17.34
C ILE A 301 6.29 23.50 16.71
N ASN A 302 6.88 22.36 17.06
CA ASN A 302 8.23 21.95 16.65
C ASN A 302 8.25 20.50 16.11
N PRO A 303 7.43 20.17 15.09
CA PRO A 303 7.33 18.81 14.56
C PRO A 303 8.63 18.29 13.93
N GLU A 304 9.52 19.18 13.50
CA GLU A 304 10.82 18.86 12.92
C GLU A 304 11.77 18.12 13.88
N TYR A 305 11.55 18.25 15.20
CA TYR A 305 12.34 17.58 16.23
C TYR A 305 11.62 16.36 16.84
N ASP A 306 10.45 15.98 16.33
CA ASP A 306 9.71 14.82 16.82
C ASP A 306 10.47 13.52 16.52
N TYR A 307 10.91 12.83 17.57
CA TYR A 307 11.63 11.57 17.42
C TYR A 307 10.63 10.42 17.21
N ASN A 308 10.58 9.91 15.98
CA ASN A 308 9.74 8.77 15.61
C ASN A 308 10.55 7.47 15.58
N SER A 309 10.46 6.64 16.63
CA SER A 309 11.04 5.30 16.60
C SER A 309 10.26 4.41 15.62
N ASN A 310 10.86 4.11 14.46
CA ASN A 310 10.41 3.08 13.51
C ASN A 310 8.99 3.24 12.91
N GLY A 311 8.53 4.46 12.65
CA GLY A 311 7.24 4.68 11.96
C GLY A 311 6.02 4.32 12.80
N ILE A 312 6.21 3.95 14.07
CA ILE A 312 5.15 3.92 15.09
C ILE A 312 4.95 5.38 15.49
N GLY A 313 4.36 6.12 14.55
CA GLY A 313 3.92 7.49 14.72
C GLY A 313 2.96 7.56 15.91
N SER A 314 3.54 7.85 17.07
CA SER A 314 3.00 8.83 17.99
C SER A 314 1.60 8.50 18.53
N LYS A 315 1.54 7.56 19.48
CA LYS A 315 0.37 7.40 20.37
C LYS A 315 -0.03 8.71 21.08
N TRP A 316 0.89 9.68 21.17
CA TRP A 316 0.72 10.96 21.85
C TRP A 316 0.38 12.06 20.85
N ASP A 317 -0.78 12.71 20.99
CA ASP A 317 -1.18 13.76 20.06
C ASP A 317 -0.24 14.97 20.14
N ASP A 318 0.16 15.34 21.36
CA ASP A 318 1.10 16.43 21.62
C ASP A 318 1.92 16.15 22.89
N TYR A 319 3.03 16.86 23.06
CA TYR A 319 3.82 16.81 24.29
C TYR A 319 4.71 18.04 24.47
N LEU A 320 4.94 18.42 25.74
CA LEU A 320 5.94 19.39 26.16
C LEU A 320 7.22 18.65 26.56
N THR A 321 8.36 19.12 26.10
CA THR A 321 9.69 18.64 26.50
C THR A 321 10.46 19.79 27.11
N SER A 322 10.93 19.61 28.34
CA SER A 322 11.75 20.58 29.06
C SER A 322 13.09 19.96 29.44
N THR A 323 14.13 20.78 29.35
CA THR A 323 15.46 20.52 29.89
C THR A 323 15.79 21.62 30.89
N PHE A 324 16.80 21.38 31.70
CA PHE A 324 17.08 22.16 32.90
C PHE A 324 18.53 22.64 32.85
N GLU A 325 18.75 23.95 32.81
CA GLU A 325 20.05 24.56 32.46
C GLU A 325 21.16 24.08 33.39
N GLN A 326 20.85 23.92 34.67
CA GLN A 326 21.82 23.50 35.68
C GLN A 326 22.27 22.04 35.61
N TYR A 327 21.54 21.21 34.85
CA TYR A 327 21.85 19.81 34.62
C TYR A 327 22.27 19.54 33.17
N VAL A 328 22.95 20.50 32.53
CA VAL A 328 23.57 20.33 31.21
C VAL A 328 25.09 20.17 31.38
N LEU A 329 25.67 19.16 30.73
CA LEU A 329 27.12 18.91 30.65
C LEU A 329 27.54 18.93 29.19
N ASP A 330 28.47 19.81 28.81
CA ASP A 330 29.01 19.91 27.45
C ASP A 330 27.91 19.91 26.36
N GLU A 331 26.88 20.74 26.55
CA GLU A 331 25.68 20.85 25.69
C GLU A 331 24.74 19.62 25.70
N HIS A 332 25.02 18.60 26.50
CA HIS A 332 24.16 17.45 26.70
C HIS A 332 23.32 17.58 27.98
N PRO A 333 21.98 17.63 27.89
CA PRO A 333 21.13 17.63 29.07
C PRO A 333 21.24 16.27 29.78
N LEU A 334 21.59 16.25 31.06
CA LEU A 334 21.70 15.04 31.86
C LEU A 334 20.34 14.50 32.30
N ILE A 335 19.36 15.41 32.45
CA ILE A 335 17.97 15.08 32.78
C ILE A 335 17.02 15.96 31.96
N SER A 336 15.88 15.38 31.60
CA SER A 336 14.79 16.08 30.90
C SER A 336 13.44 15.61 31.42
N MET A 337 12.41 16.42 31.20
CA MET A 337 11.03 16.10 31.53
C MET A 337 10.15 16.16 30.29
N ASN A 338 9.26 15.19 30.13
CA ASN A 338 8.22 15.20 29.11
C ASN A 338 6.84 15.12 29.75
N ILE A 339 5.94 15.99 29.33
CA ILE A 339 4.50 15.92 29.63
C ILE A 339 3.79 15.56 28.32
N SER A 340 3.35 14.33 28.17
CA SER A 340 2.71 13.81 26.96
C SER A 340 1.21 13.62 27.17
N ILE A 341 0.39 13.97 26.17
CA ILE A 341 -1.07 13.85 26.23
C ILE A 341 -1.63 12.97 25.10
N GLN A 342 -2.72 12.26 25.38
CA GLN A 342 -3.48 11.47 24.39
C GLN A 342 -4.92 11.98 24.31
N GLY A 343 -5.55 11.80 23.16
CA GLY A 343 -6.81 12.43 22.82
C GLY A 343 -6.58 13.83 22.28
N SER A 344 -7.17 14.11 21.11
CA SER A 344 -7.04 15.35 20.36
C SER A 344 -7.79 16.54 21.00
N SER A 345 -7.68 16.71 22.32
CA SER A 345 -8.23 17.88 23.02
C SER A 345 -7.35 19.10 22.74
N SER A 346 -7.91 20.03 21.96
CA SER A 346 -7.28 21.34 21.72
C SER A 346 -6.99 22.10 23.03
N GLU A 347 -7.76 21.85 24.10
CA GLU A 347 -7.56 22.48 25.41
C GLU A 347 -6.26 22.06 26.07
N LEU A 348 -5.93 20.76 26.05
CA LEU A 348 -4.69 20.24 26.65
C LEU A 348 -3.45 20.68 25.85
N SER A 349 -3.50 20.64 24.52
CA SER A 349 -2.41 21.16 23.67
C SER A 349 -2.19 22.66 23.90
N ASN A 350 -3.26 23.44 24.06
CA ASN A 350 -3.17 24.85 24.41
C ASN A 350 -2.56 25.07 25.80
N PHE A 351 -2.86 24.20 26.76
CA PHE A 351 -2.25 24.27 28.08
C PHE A 351 -0.75 23.97 28.04
N LEU A 352 -0.28 23.01 27.22
CA LEU A 352 1.15 22.76 26.99
C LEU A 352 1.86 24.00 26.42
N LYS A 353 1.24 24.69 25.45
CA LYS A 353 1.76 25.94 24.87
C LYS A 353 1.81 27.06 25.89
N PHE A 354 0.79 27.18 26.73
CA PHE A 354 0.78 28.12 27.84
C PHE A 354 1.91 27.84 28.85
N MET A 355 2.13 26.57 29.23
CA MET A 355 3.25 26.17 30.10
C MET A 355 4.61 26.54 29.50
N SER A 356 4.80 26.29 28.19
CA SER A 356 6.00 26.72 27.47
C SER A 356 6.18 28.24 27.54
N TYR A 357 5.12 29.02 27.32
CA TYR A 357 5.14 30.49 27.39
C TYR A 357 5.57 31.02 28.75
N ILE A 358 4.99 30.51 29.84
CA ILE A 358 5.30 30.96 31.20
C ILE A 358 6.63 30.43 31.75
N LYS A 359 7.38 29.65 30.97
CA LYS A 359 8.62 28.99 31.41
C LYS A 359 8.40 28.04 32.58
N PHE A 360 7.40 27.18 32.47
CA PHE A 360 7.06 26.23 33.54
C PHE A 360 8.27 25.37 33.99
N GLU A 361 9.25 25.17 33.11
CA GLU A 361 10.53 24.54 33.44
C GLU A 361 11.22 25.13 34.67
N ILE A 362 11.16 26.45 34.90
CA ILE A 362 11.81 27.11 36.06
C ILE A 362 11.22 26.59 37.38
N LEU A 363 9.91 26.42 37.45
CA LEU A 363 9.26 25.88 38.65
C LEU A 363 9.67 24.43 38.92
N ILE A 364 9.98 23.68 37.86
CA ILE A 364 10.48 22.31 38.00
C ILE A 364 11.96 22.32 38.40
N GLU A 365 12.77 23.27 37.91
CA GLU A 365 14.15 23.45 38.37
C GLU A 365 14.23 23.66 39.88
N ASP A 366 13.38 24.53 40.45
CA ASP A 366 13.32 24.77 41.91
C ASP A 366 13.03 23.46 42.69
N LEU A 367 12.18 22.59 42.14
CA LEU A 367 11.89 21.29 42.75
C LEU A 367 13.06 20.31 42.59
N LEU A 368 13.78 20.36 41.47
CA LEU A 368 14.97 19.55 41.27
C LEU A 368 16.12 20.00 42.18
N ASP A 369 16.23 21.29 42.47
CA ASP A 369 17.18 21.83 43.46
C ASP A 369 16.92 21.25 44.85
N MET A 370 15.65 21.19 45.26
CA MET A 370 15.30 20.52 46.50
C MET A 370 15.72 19.04 46.52
N VAL A 371 15.61 18.34 45.38
CA VAL A 371 16.09 16.96 45.26
C VAL A 371 17.63 16.91 45.29
N ASP A 372 18.32 17.88 44.69
CA ASP A 372 19.78 17.97 44.70
C ASP A 372 20.33 18.27 46.10
N ASP A 373 19.72 19.19 46.83
CA ASP A 373 20.13 19.54 48.19
C ASP A 373 20.00 18.34 49.15
N ASN A 374 18.92 17.55 49.01
CA ASN A 374 18.66 16.42 49.90
C ASN A 374 19.38 15.14 49.47
N TYR A 375 19.53 14.92 48.16
CA TYR A 375 19.97 13.63 47.62
C TYR A 375 21.07 13.75 46.57
N SER A 376 21.69 14.92 46.39
CA SER A 376 22.80 15.19 45.46
C SER A 376 22.56 14.63 44.05
N LEU A 377 21.39 14.92 43.47
CA LEU A 377 20.96 14.61 42.12
C LEU A 377 22.05 14.84 41.07
N LYS A 378 22.68 16.03 41.02
CA LYS A 378 23.67 16.39 40.01
C LYS A 378 24.86 15.43 40.03
N SER A 379 25.37 15.13 41.22
CA SER A 379 26.49 14.20 41.38
C SER A 379 26.13 12.77 40.95
N PHE A 380 24.88 12.34 41.17
CA PHE A 380 24.36 11.07 40.70
C PHE A 380 24.24 11.02 39.17
N LEU A 381 23.69 12.07 38.55
CA LEU A 381 23.61 12.15 37.08
C LEU A 381 24.99 12.11 36.42
N LEU A 382 25.98 12.75 37.04
CA LEU A 382 27.37 12.75 36.57
C LEU A 382 28.07 11.40 36.77
N SER A 383 27.74 10.62 37.81
CA SER A 383 28.33 9.29 37.99
C SER A 383 27.88 8.33 36.90
N LEU A 384 26.63 8.42 36.44
CA LEU A 384 26.11 7.62 35.34
C LEU A 384 26.87 7.88 34.02
N GLN A 385 27.35 9.10 33.78
CA GLN A 385 28.15 9.38 32.58
C GLN A 385 29.54 8.74 32.63
N LYS A 386 30.10 8.59 33.83
CA LYS A 386 31.42 7.97 34.03
C LYS A 386 31.38 6.45 33.92
N GLU A 387 30.23 5.84 34.20
CA GLU A 387 30.02 4.39 34.06
C GLU A 387 29.75 3.99 32.60
N ALA A 388 29.27 4.92 31.77
CA ALA A 388 28.98 4.70 30.35
C ALA A 388 30.16 4.98 29.39
N ALA A 389 31.19 5.69 29.86
CA ALA A 389 32.43 5.99 29.13
C ALA A 389 33.51 4.94 29.39
#